data_AF-A0A9P4QG42-F1
#
_entry.id   AF-A0A9P4QG42-F1
#
_cell.length_a   1.000
_cell.length_b   1.000
_cell.length_c   1.000
_cell.angle_alpha   90.00
_cell.angle_beta   90.00
_cell.angle_gamma   90.00
#
_symmetry.space_group_name_H-M   'P 1'
#
loop_
_entity.id
_entity.type
_entity.pdbx_description
1 polymer ?
#
loop_
_entity_poly.entity_id
_entity_poly.type
_entity_poly.pdbx_seq_one_letter_code
_entity_poly.pdbx_strand_id
1 'polypeptide(L)'
;ATFFNATAEEVAVNGFSIVDSVKVQNGGYVAVLGVYHQLHCLNQIRNFLYLRASGATDKPLSDEQLGNNHHHIEHCIEDLRVSAMCTADLRLYTFTWPKEENFTFLDAHTNTPRKCVDWTQLEQWSLRRKISLTPTLIVPDNKK
;
A
#
# COMPACT_ATOMS: atom_id res chain seq x y z
N ALA A 1 -5.63 -0.68 -3.12
CA ALA A 1 -4.29 -0.62 -3.74
C ALA A 1 -4.25 -1.62 -4.88
N THR A 2 -3.70 -1.24 -6.02
CA THR A 2 -3.57 -2.14 -7.17
C THR A 2 -2.24 -2.88 -7.05
N PHE A 3 -2.28 -4.12 -6.57
CA PHE A 3 -1.16 -5.04 -6.69
C PHE A 3 -1.00 -5.46 -8.14
N PHE A 4 0.22 -5.71 -8.59
CA PHE A 4 0.51 -6.19 -9.93
C PHE A 4 1.56 -7.30 -9.90
N ASN A 5 1.63 -8.05 -11.00
CA ASN A 5 2.59 -9.13 -11.16
C ASN A 5 3.93 -8.56 -11.65
N ALA A 6 4.91 -8.48 -10.76
CA ALA A 6 6.27 -8.06 -11.09
C ALA A 6 7.09 -9.24 -11.64
N THR A 7 7.89 -8.96 -12.64
CA THR A 7 8.87 -9.91 -13.18
C THR A 7 10.08 -10.06 -12.25
N ALA A 8 10.84 -11.13 -12.40
CA ALA A 8 12.09 -11.33 -11.64
C ALA A 8 13.09 -10.20 -11.92
N GLU A 9 13.15 -9.72 -13.16
CA GLU A 9 13.98 -8.59 -13.54
C GLU A 9 13.56 -7.33 -12.80
N GLU A 10 12.28 -6.96 -12.82
CA GLU A 10 11.77 -5.76 -12.11
C GLU A 10 12.06 -5.81 -10.61
N VAL A 11 11.93 -6.98 -9.97
CA VAL A 11 12.31 -7.18 -8.57
C VAL A 11 13.80 -6.93 -8.38
N ALA A 12 14.64 -7.54 -9.22
CA ALA A 12 16.10 -7.43 -9.12
C ALA A 12 16.64 -6.01 -9.39
N VAL A 13 16.19 -5.33 -10.46
CA VAL A 13 16.65 -3.96 -10.78
C VAL A 13 16.21 -2.92 -9.75
N ASN A 14 15.16 -3.20 -8.98
CA ASN A 14 14.76 -2.35 -7.85
C ASN A 14 15.50 -2.71 -6.53
N GLY A 15 16.48 -3.61 -6.58
CA GLY A 15 17.35 -3.95 -5.46
C GLY A 15 16.70 -4.89 -4.45
N PHE A 16 15.73 -5.71 -4.87
CA PHE A 16 15.12 -6.72 -4.02
C PHE A 16 15.63 -8.13 -4.32
N SER A 17 15.63 -8.98 -3.30
CA SER A 17 15.95 -10.40 -3.44
C SER A 17 14.79 -11.16 -4.08
N ILE A 18 15.06 -11.83 -5.20
CA ILE A 18 14.09 -12.71 -5.87
C ILE A 18 13.77 -13.96 -5.06
N VAL A 19 14.64 -14.33 -4.12
CA VAL A 19 14.46 -15.52 -3.27
C VAL A 19 13.51 -15.19 -2.13
N ASP A 20 13.68 -14.02 -1.52
CA ASP A 20 12.90 -13.60 -0.36
C ASP A 20 11.54 -12.99 -0.74
N SER A 21 11.42 -12.51 -1.99
CA SER A 21 10.19 -11.90 -2.49
C SER A 21 9.05 -12.92 -2.66
N VAL A 22 7.84 -12.53 -2.27
CA VAL A 22 6.64 -13.37 -2.33
C VAL A 22 6.23 -13.65 -3.78
N LYS A 23 6.22 -14.94 -4.15
CA LYS A 23 5.88 -15.42 -5.50
C LYS A 23 4.38 -15.65 -5.66
N VAL A 24 3.89 -15.34 -6.86
CA VAL A 24 2.53 -15.69 -7.30
C VAL A 24 2.56 -17.07 -7.96
N GLN A 25 1.53 -17.90 -7.73
CA GLN A 25 1.49 -19.28 -8.24
C GLN A 25 1.67 -19.38 -9.77
N ASN A 26 1.13 -18.42 -10.52
CA ASN A 26 1.22 -18.36 -11.98
C ASN A 26 2.51 -17.68 -12.48
N GLY A 27 3.53 -17.58 -11.63
CA GLY A 27 4.81 -16.93 -11.92
C GLY A 27 4.82 -15.44 -11.57
N GLY A 28 6.04 -14.91 -11.39
CA GLY A 28 6.29 -13.54 -10.96
C GLY A 28 6.08 -13.32 -9.45
N TYR A 29 6.01 -12.05 -9.05
CA TYR A 29 6.08 -11.61 -7.66
C TYR A 29 5.02 -10.57 -7.34
N VAL A 30 4.52 -10.59 -6.10
CA VAL A 30 3.58 -9.59 -5.63
C VAL A 30 4.32 -8.26 -5.47
N ALA A 31 3.81 -7.23 -6.12
CA ALA A 31 4.32 -5.88 -5.93
C ALA A 31 3.22 -4.82 -6.02
N VAL A 32 3.52 -3.64 -5.50
CA VAL A 32 2.66 -2.45 -5.55
C VAL A 32 3.52 -1.22 -5.80
N LEU A 33 2.96 -0.20 -6.44
CA LEU A 33 3.64 1.08 -6.59
C LEU A 33 3.47 1.93 -5.33
N GLY A 34 4.48 2.74 -5.01
CA GLY A 34 4.49 3.63 -3.85
C GLY A 34 3.24 4.50 -3.73
N VAL A 35 2.72 5.05 -4.84
CA VAL A 35 1.50 5.87 -4.79
C VAL A 35 0.26 5.08 -4.33
N TYR A 36 0.12 3.82 -4.74
CA TYR A 36 -1.00 3.00 -4.29
C TYR A 36 -0.84 2.57 -2.83
N HIS A 37 0.40 2.44 -2.35
CA HIS A 37 0.68 2.22 -0.93
C HIS A 37 0.34 3.47 -0.09
N GLN A 38 0.74 4.67 -0.54
CA GLN A 38 0.38 5.94 0.10
C GLN A 38 -1.14 6.12 0.20
N LEU A 39 -1.86 5.92 -0.91
CA LEU A 39 -3.32 6.00 -0.94
C LEU A 39 -3.99 4.96 -0.03
N HIS A 40 -3.43 3.74 0.06
CA HIS A 40 -3.90 2.74 1.01
C HIS A 40 -3.72 3.21 2.47
N CYS A 41 -2.54 3.69 2.84
CA CYS A 41 -2.28 4.20 4.19
C CYS A 41 -3.20 5.37 4.56
N LEU A 42 -3.40 6.33 3.65
CA LEU A 42 -4.34 7.44 3.86
C LEU A 42 -5.76 6.94 4.10
N ASN A 43 -6.22 5.94 3.34
CA ASN A 43 -7.54 5.35 3.55
C ASN A 43 -7.64 4.55 4.87
N GLN A 44 -6.56 3.87 5.30
CA GLN A 44 -6.53 3.19 6.59
C GLN A 44 -6.63 4.18 7.75
N ILE A 45 -5.88 5.30 7.68
CA ILE A 45 -5.97 6.39 8.65
C ILE A 45 -7.38 6.96 8.68
N ARG A 46 -7.95 7.24 7.51
CA ARG A 46 -9.34 7.69 7.38
C ARG A 46 -10.29 6.77 8.12
N ASN A 47 -10.28 5.48 7.78
CA ASN A 47 -11.17 4.48 8.37
C ASN A 47 -10.99 4.36 9.89
N PHE A 48 -9.73 4.36 10.37
CA PHE A 48 -9.44 4.32 11.81
C PHE A 48 -10.04 5.53 12.54
N LEU A 49 -9.94 6.73 11.96
CA LEU A 49 -10.46 7.95 12.58
C LEU A 49 -12.00 7.93 12.65
N TYR A 50 -12.70 7.47 11.60
CA TYR A 50 -14.16 7.29 11.66
C TYR A 50 -14.59 6.22 12.66
N LEU A 51 -13.90 5.08 12.71
CA LEU A 51 -14.19 4.03 13.70
C LEU A 51 -13.97 4.53 15.13
N ARG A 52 -12.90 5.28 15.39
CA ARG A 52 -12.63 5.85 16.71
C ARG A 52 -13.62 6.94 17.11
N ALA A 53 -14.07 7.77 16.17
CA ALA A 53 -15.13 8.75 16.39
C ALA A 53 -16.44 8.10 16.85
N SER A 54 -16.66 6.82 16.54
CA SER A 54 -17.86 6.08 16.96
C SER A 54 -17.85 5.55 18.40
N GLY A 55 -16.80 5.77 19.22
CA GLY A 55 -16.87 5.32 20.61
C GLY A 55 -15.68 5.47 21.58
N ALA A 56 -14.61 6.21 21.30
CA ALA A 56 -13.44 6.20 22.21
C ALA A 56 -12.69 7.55 22.34
N THR A 57 -13.28 8.50 23.07
CA THR A 57 -12.53 9.64 23.62
C THR A 57 -12.69 9.70 25.13
N ASP A 58 -11.57 9.68 25.87
CA ASP A 58 -11.52 9.73 27.34
C ASP A 58 -11.85 11.12 27.92
N LYS A 59 -12.12 12.10 27.04
CA LYS A 59 -12.65 13.41 27.36
C LYS A 59 -13.78 13.73 26.39
N PRO A 60 -14.99 14.06 26.86
CA PRO A 60 -16.07 14.49 25.98
C PRO A 60 -15.66 15.80 25.31
N LEU A 61 -15.38 15.74 24.01
CA LEU A 61 -15.35 16.92 23.15
C LEU A 61 -16.78 17.41 22.99
N SER A 62 -16.97 18.74 22.87
CA SER A 62 -18.28 19.28 22.45
C SER A 62 -18.58 18.87 21.00
N ASP A 63 -19.86 18.86 20.61
CA ASP A 63 -20.29 18.56 19.25
C ASP A 63 -19.63 19.47 18.21
N GLU A 64 -19.41 20.75 18.55
CA GLU A 64 -18.69 21.71 17.72
C GLU A 64 -17.22 21.33 17.52
N GLN A 65 -16.54 20.91 18.59
CA GLN A 65 -15.14 20.46 18.52
C GLN A 65 -15.01 19.16 17.73
N LEU A 66 -15.98 18.23 17.86
CA LEU A 66 -16.05 17.03 17.05
C LEU A 66 -16.24 17.36 15.57
N GLY A 67 -17.19 18.23 15.24
CA GLY A 67 -17.46 18.67 13.87
C GLY A 67 -16.26 19.36 13.23
N ASN A 68 -15.61 20.28 13.94
CA ASN A 68 -14.41 20.97 13.46
C ASN A 68 -13.23 20.03 13.26
N ASN A 69 -12.96 19.12 14.20
CA ASN A 69 -11.88 18.15 14.06
C ASN A 69 -12.13 17.18 12.91
N HIS A 70 -13.38 16.73 12.73
CA HIS A 70 -13.77 15.87 11.64
C HIS A 70 -13.55 16.55 10.28
N HIS A 71 -14.08 17.77 10.11
CA HIS A 71 -13.85 18.56 8.89
C HIS A 71 -12.35 18.83 8.64
N HIS A 72 -11.58 19.12 9.69
CA HIS A 72 -10.15 19.35 9.58
C HIS A 72 -9.41 18.09 9.10
N ILE A 73 -9.73 16.93 9.66
CA ILE A 73 -9.14 15.65 9.25
C ILE A 73 -9.51 15.30 7.81
N GLU A 74 -10.77 15.49 7.41
CA GLU A 74 -11.23 15.17 6.06
C GLU A 74 -10.49 15.97 4.98
N HIS A 75 -10.38 17.30 5.14
CA HIS A 75 -9.67 18.10 4.15
C HIS A 75 -8.16 17.79 4.15
N CYS A 76 -7.54 17.52 5.30
CA CYS A 76 -6.13 17.11 5.35
C CYS A 76 -5.90 15.79 4.60
N ILE A 77 -6.80 14.81 4.75
CA ILE A 77 -6.70 13.55 4.02
C ILE A 77 -6.85 13.78 2.51
N GLU A 78 -7.75 14.68 2.10
CA GLU A 78 -7.92 15.03 0.69
C GLU A 78 -6.71 15.76 0.11
N ASP A 79 -6.14 16.73 0.83
CA ASP A 79 -4.92 17.44 0.42
C ASP A 79 -3.73 16.47 0.27
N LEU A 80 -3.57 15.54 1.22
CA LEU A 80 -2.54 14.51 1.14
C LEU A 80 -2.78 13.55 -0.03
N ARG A 81 -4.04 13.21 -0.32
CA ARG A 81 -4.42 12.37 -1.47
C ARG A 81 -4.06 13.07 -2.79
N VAL A 82 -4.42 14.34 -2.94
CA VAL A 82 -4.09 15.16 -4.12
C VAL A 82 -2.57 15.26 -4.27
N SER A 83 -1.84 15.58 -3.20
CA SER A 83 -0.37 15.63 -3.23
C SER A 83 0.24 14.30 -3.64
N ALA A 84 -0.25 13.17 -3.11
CA ALA A 84 0.23 11.84 -3.47
C ALA A 84 0.01 11.51 -4.95
N MET A 85 -1.12 11.94 -5.53
CA MET A 85 -1.41 11.74 -6.96
C MET A 85 -0.63 12.70 -7.86
N CYS A 86 -0.45 13.95 -7.45
CA CYS A 86 0.35 14.93 -8.20
C CYS A 86 1.84 14.56 -8.27
N THR A 87 2.38 13.96 -7.19
CA THR A 87 3.78 13.49 -7.14
C THR A 87 3.82 11.97 -6.98
N ALA A 88 3.18 11.27 -7.90
CA ALA A 88 2.99 9.83 -7.78
C ALA A 88 4.32 9.06 -7.71
N ASP A 89 4.44 8.29 -6.63
CA ASP A 89 5.62 7.51 -6.30
C ASP A 89 5.63 6.17 -7.07
N LEU A 90 6.55 6.04 -8.05
CA LEU A 90 6.74 4.80 -8.83
C LEU A 90 7.61 3.75 -8.18
N ARG A 91 8.12 3.99 -6.98
CA ARG A 91 8.99 3.02 -6.35
C ARG A 91 8.24 1.71 -6.19
N LEU A 92 8.93 0.63 -6.52
CA LEU A 92 8.41 -0.70 -6.33
C LEU A 92 8.42 -1.00 -4.83
N TYR A 93 7.26 -1.38 -4.31
CA TYR A 93 7.11 -2.03 -3.02
C TYR A 93 6.90 -3.51 -3.26
N THR A 94 7.75 -4.33 -2.66
CA THR A 94 7.64 -5.79 -2.68
C THR A 94 7.31 -6.30 -1.28
N PHE A 95 7.08 -7.60 -1.17
CA PHE A 95 6.68 -8.28 0.06
C PHE A 95 7.61 -9.44 0.36
N THR A 96 7.94 -9.61 1.64
CA THR A 96 8.67 -10.77 2.17
C THR A 96 7.84 -11.50 3.22
N TRP A 97 8.11 -12.80 3.39
CA TRP A 97 7.53 -13.56 4.50
C TRP A 97 8.13 -13.09 5.83
N PRO A 98 7.30 -12.75 6.83
CA PRO A 98 7.80 -12.35 8.14
C PRO A 98 8.62 -13.45 8.80
N LYS A 99 9.53 -13.06 9.71
CA LYS A 99 10.36 -14.02 10.45
C LYS A 99 9.56 -14.84 11.46
N GLU A 100 8.52 -14.24 12.03
CA GLU A 100 7.61 -14.85 13.00
C GLU A 100 6.78 -15.98 12.37
N GLU A 101 6.47 -17.03 13.13
CA GLU A 101 5.70 -18.18 12.63
C GLU A 101 4.18 -17.88 12.57
N ASN A 102 3.67 -17.03 13.46
CA ASN A 102 2.24 -16.69 13.56
C ASN A 102 1.92 -15.32 12.95
N PHE A 103 2.41 -15.05 11.74
CA PHE A 103 2.17 -13.76 11.10
C PHE A 103 0.76 -13.69 10.46
N THR A 104 0.16 -12.51 10.49
CA THR A 104 -1.14 -12.24 9.82
C THR A 104 -0.97 -11.46 8.51
N PHE A 105 0.15 -10.76 8.35
CA PHE A 105 0.43 -9.89 7.20
C PHE A 105 1.84 -10.10 6.69
N LEU A 106 2.08 -9.83 5.42
CA LEU A 106 3.42 -9.82 4.82
C LEU A 106 4.15 -8.50 5.12
N ASP A 107 5.47 -8.56 5.17
CA ASP A 107 6.31 -7.37 5.36
C ASP A 107 6.47 -6.63 4.03
N ALA A 108 5.97 -5.39 3.95
CA ALA A 108 6.09 -4.54 2.76
C ALA A 108 7.29 -3.60 2.87
N HIS A 109 8.11 -3.49 1.83
CA HIS A 109 9.29 -2.62 1.85
C HIS A 109 9.70 -2.10 0.46
N THR A 110 10.51 -1.03 0.43
CA THR A 110 11.04 -0.42 -0.80
C THR A 110 12.51 0.01 -0.67
N ASN A 111 13.30 -0.13 -1.74
CA ASN A 111 14.74 0.17 -1.77
C ASN A 111 15.13 1.26 -2.81
N THR A 112 14.15 1.86 -3.48
CA THR A 112 14.37 2.69 -4.68
C THR A 112 14.25 4.19 -4.36
N PRO A 113 14.89 5.11 -5.12
CA PRO A 113 14.63 6.56 -5.03
C PRO A 113 13.39 7.00 -5.83
N ARG A 114 12.82 8.16 -5.50
CA ARG A 114 11.63 8.72 -6.16
C ARG A 114 11.94 9.37 -7.51
N LYS A 115 10.96 9.36 -8.43
CA LYS A 115 11.02 9.97 -9.78
C LYS A 115 9.67 10.64 -10.13
N CYS A 116 9.68 11.67 -10.98
CA CYS A 116 8.48 12.37 -11.47
C CYS A 116 7.73 11.56 -12.54
N VAL A 117 6.41 11.79 -12.69
CA VAL A 117 5.57 10.96 -13.56
C VAL A 117 4.38 11.66 -14.21
N ASP A 118 3.89 11.03 -15.28
CA ASP A 118 2.56 11.23 -15.86
C ASP A 118 1.57 10.25 -15.23
N TRP A 119 0.49 10.78 -14.62
CA TRP A 119 -0.52 9.98 -13.93
C TRP A 119 -1.35 9.09 -14.84
N THR A 120 -1.73 9.58 -16.03
CA THR A 120 -2.58 8.83 -16.96
C THR A 120 -1.83 7.60 -17.48
N GLN A 121 -0.56 7.78 -17.85
CA GLN A 121 0.27 6.67 -18.29
C GLN A 121 0.46 5.63 -17.16
N LEU A 122 0.66 6.11 -15.93
CA LEU A 122 0.81 5.27 -14.76
C LEU A 122 -0.43 4.40 -14.48
N GLU A 123 -1.60 5.04 -14.44
CA GLU A 123 -2.86 4.35 -14.13
C GLU A 123 -3.18 3.29 -15.19
N GLN A 124 -3.04 3.63 -16.47
CA GLN A 124 -3.25 2.69 -17.56
C GLN A 124 -2.27 1.52 -17.50
N TRP A 125 -0.99 1.78 -17.21
CA TRP A 125 0.01 0.73 -17.03
C TRP A 125 -0.34 -0.20 -15.87
N SER A 126 -0.76 0.35 -14.73
CA SER A 126 -1.10 -0.44 -13.54
C SER A 126 -2.32 -1.32 -13.78
N LEU A 127 -3.38 -0.77 -14.37
CA LEU A 127 -4.63 -1.50 -14.63
C LEU A 127 -4.43 -2.70 -15.56
N ARG A 128 -3.54 -2.59 -16.56
CA ARG A 128 -3.22 -3.71 -17.48
C ARG A 128 -2.45 -4.84 -16.79
N ARG A 129 -1.79 -4.58 -15.67
CA ARG A 129 -0.88 -5.52 -15.00
C ARG A 129 -1.39 -6.00 -13.64
N LYS A 130 -2.57 -5.53 -13.22
CA LYS A 130 -3.13 -5.86 -11.91
C LYS A 130 -3.31 -7.37 -11.75
N ILE A 131 -3.05 -7.88 -10.55
CA ILE A 131 -3.37 -9.26 -10.17
C ILE A 131 -4.76 -9.32 -9.53
N SER A 132 -5.28 -10.55 -9.39
CA SER A 132 -6.50 -10.79 -8.61
C SER A 132 -6.38 -10.22 -7.20
N LEU A 133 -7.50 -9.78 -6.62
CA LEU A 133 -7.55 -9.35 -5.21
C LEU A 133 -7.28 -10.49 -4.24
N THR A 134 -7.47 -11.73 -4.68
CA THR A 134 -7.19 -12.97 -3.94
C THR A 134 -6.25 -13.85 -4.77
N PRO A 135 -4.97 -13.45 -4.97
CA PRO A 135 -4.03 -14.25 -5.72
C PRO A 135 -3.61 -15.46 -4.89
N THR A 136 -3.36 -16.60 -5.54
CA THR A 136 -2.71 -17.74 -4.86
C THR A 136 -1.21 -17.46 -4.76
N LEU A 137 -0.69 -17.43 -3.54
CA LEU A 137 0.71 -17.17 -3.24
C LEU A 137 1.46 -18.48 -3.00
N ILE A 138 2.72 -18.54 -3.42
CA ILE A 138 3.58 -19.69 -3.12
C ILE A 138 4.19 -19.47 -1.74
N VAL A 139 3.80 -20.32 -0.78
CA VAL A 139 4.39 -20.36 0.57
C VAL A 139 5.61 -21.28 0.53
N PRO A 140 6.83 -20.77 0.84
CA PRO A 140 8.03 -21.59 0.98
C PRO A 140 7.85 -22.70 2.02
N ASP A 141 8.49 -23.85 1.82
CA ASP A 141 8.32 -25.01 2.73
C ASP A 141 8.74 -24.71 4.17
N ASN A 142 9.69 -23.82 4.39
CA ASN A 142 10.13 -23.37 5.71
C ASN A 142 9.18 -22.33 6.37
N LYS A 143 8.05 -22.02 5.73
CA LYS A 143 7.02 -21.07 6.17
C LYS A 143 5.60 -21.66 6.18
N LYS A 144 5.46 -22.95 5.89
CA LYS A 144 4.21 -23.72 6.03
C LYS A 144 4.06 -24.18 7.47
#